data_AF-A0A7K6GHG3-F1
#
_entry.id   AF-A0A7K6GHG3-F1
#
_cell.length_a   1.000
_cell.length_b   1.000
_cell.length_c   1.000
_cell.angle_alpha   90.00
_cell.angle_beta   90.00
_cell.angle_gamma   90.00
#
_symmetry.space_group_name_H-M   'P 1'
#
loop_
_entity.id
_entity.type
_entity.pdbx_description
1 polymer ?
#
loop_
_entity_poly.entity_id
_entity_poly.type
_entity_poly.pdbx_seq_one_letter_code
_entity_poly.pdbx_strand_id
1 'polypeptide(L)' 'RFWNSPVLVTHQQMHTDKRLFCCPDCRKGFIQRCNLITHHHIHTEERPYECPECGKSFTQSALTSH' A
#
# COMPACT_ATOMS: atom_id res chain seq x y z
N ARG A 1 6.71 28.29 -6.23
CA ARG A 1 5.83 28.02 -5.07
C ARG A 1 5.35 26.57 -5.16
N PHE A 2 6.18 25.60 -4.75
CA PHE A 2 5.93 24.15 -4.91
C PHE A 2 5.79 23.44 -3.56
N TRP A 3 5.12 24.08 -2.60
CA TRP A 3 5.11 23.65 -1.20
C TRP A 3 4.06 22.60 -0.85
N ASN A 4 3.18 22.24 -1.80
CA ASN A 4 2.07 21.29 -1.59
C ASN A 4 2.08 20.12 -2.57
N SER A 5 3.27 19.62 -2.95
CA SER A 5 3.34 18.38 -3.71
C SER A 5 2.99 17.20 -2.79
N PRO A 6 2.01 16.34 -3.14
CA PRO A 6 1.68 15.15 -2.35
C PRO A 6 2.89 14.27 -2.06
N VAL A 7 3.86 14.26 -2.99
CA VAL A 7 5.12 13.50 -2.88
C VAL A 7 6.05 14.08 -1.81
N LEU A 8 6.13 15.40 -1.70
CA LEU A 8 6.97 16.05 -0.69
C LEU A 8 6.34 15.94 0.70
N VAL A 9 5.01 16.01 0.78
CA VAL A 9 4.26 15.84 2.04
C VAL A 9 4.42 14.43 2.59
N THR A 10 4.29 13.39 1.75
CA THR A 10 4.51 12.00 2.19
C THR A 10 5.95 11.74 2.59
N HIS A 11 6.92 12.31 1.86
CA HIS A 11 8.33 12.23 2.21
C HIS A 11 8.62 12.83 3.59
N GLN A 12 8.11 14.04 3.89
CA GLN A 12 8.27 14.65 5.21
C GLN A 12 7.56 13.89 6.33
N GLN A 13 6.45 13.19 6.02
CA GLN A 13 5.74 12.36 6.99
C GLN A 13 6.55 11.13 7.42
N MET A 14 7.45 10.62 6.57
CA MET A 14 8.38 9.54 6.94
C MET A 14 9.35 9.96 8.04
N HIS A 15 9.76 11.23 8.05
CA HIS A 15 10.64 11.77 9.09
C HIS A 15 9.94 12.04 10.42
N THR A 16 8.61 12.14 10.43
CA THR A 16 7.83 12.52 11.61
C THR A 16 7.05 11.37 12.23
N ASP A 17 7.24 10.14 11.75
CA ASP A 17 6.51 8.93 12.17
C ASP A 17 4.97 9.09 12.17
N LYS A 18 4.46 10.09 11.44
CA LYS A 18 3.03 10.38 11.36
C LYS A 18 2.38 9.37 10.43
N ARG A 19 1.93 8.25 11.00
CA ARG A 19 1.11 7.23 10.34
C ARG A 19 -0.34 7.69 10.36
N LEU A 20 -0.86 8.07 9.19
CA LEU A 20 -2.21 8.62 9.03
C LEU A 20 -3.28 7.55 8.82
N PHE A 21 -2.88 6.36 8.35
CA PHE A 21 -3.80 5.30 7.96
C PHE A 21 -3.53 4.05 8.80
N CYS A 22 -4.50 3.60 9.60
CA CYS A 22 -4.35 2.43 10.45
C CYS A 22 -5.17 1.26 9.91
N CYS A 23 -4.60 0.06 9.94
CA CYS A 23 -5.32 -1.17 9.67
C CYS A 23 -6.31 -1.45 10.80
N PRO A 24 -7.59 -1.72 10.50
CA PRO A 24 -8.59 -1.99 11.53
C PRO A 24 -8.35 -3.33 12.24
N ASP A 25 -7.79 -4.32 11.54
CA ASP A 25 -7.63 -5.69 12.06
C ASP A 25 -6.44 -5.83 13.00
N CYS A 26 -5.30 -5.22 12.67
CA CYS A 26 -4.04 -5.37 13.42
C CYS A 26 -3.47 -4.06 13.99
N ARG A 27 -4.18 -2.94 13.82
CA ARG A 27 -3.78 -1.58 14.25
C ARG A 27 -2.44 -1.09 13.70
N LYS A 28 -1.89 -1.74 12.67
CA LYS A 28 -0.66 -1.31 12.01
C LYS A 28 -0.89 -0.01 11.25
N GLY A 29 -0.07 1.01 11.53
CA GLY A 29 -0.15 2.32 10.89
C GLY A 29 0.73 2.45 9.64
N PHE A 30 0.24 3.19 8.65
CA PHE A 30 0.84 3.47 7.35
C PHE A 30 0.76 4.98 7.05
N ILE A 31 1.74 5.47 6.30
CA ILE A 31 1.80 6.87 5.87
C ILE A 31 0.93 7.10 4.62
N GLN A 32 0.86 6.10 3.74
CA GLN A 32 0.13 6.18 2.47
C GLN A 32 -1.05 5.21 2.45
N ARG A 33 -2.15 5.65 1.81
CA ARG A 33 -3.37 4.86 1.68
C ARG A 33 -3.18 3.61 0.83
N CYS A 34 -2.41 3.68 -0.27
CA CYS A 34 -2.09 2.53 -1.11
C CYS A 34 -1.42 1.41 -0.31
N ASN A 35 -0.48 1.75 0.58
CA ASN A 35 0.19 0.77 1.44
C ASN A 35 -0.77 0.10 2.44
N LEU A 36 -1.74 0.84 2.98
CA LEU A 36 -2.80 0.25 3.82
C LEU A 36 -3.66 -0.73 3.01
N ILE A 37 -4.07 -0.35 1.79
CA ILE A 37 -4.89 -1.21 0.92
C ILE A 37 -4.14 -2.50 0.57
N THR A 38 -2.89 -2.40 0.12
CA THR A 38 -2.05 -3.57 -0.17
C THR A 38 -1.85 -4.44 1.07
N HIS A 39 -1.69 -3.82 2.24
CA HIS A 39 -1.63 -4.55 3.50
C HIS A 39 -2.95 -5.25 3.83
N HIS A 40 -4.11 -4.64 3.60
CA HIS A 40 -5.38 -5.25 3.95
C HIS A 40 -5.63 -6.58 3.22
N HIS A 41 -5.10 -6.73 2.00
CA HIS A 41 -5.14 -8.00 1.27
C HIS A 41 -4.45 -9.17 1.98
N ILE A 42 -3.55 -8.93 2.95
CA ILE A 42 -2.96 -10.01 3.74
C ILE A 42 -3.94 -10.59 4.77
N HIS A 43 -4.97 -9.84 5.16
CA HIS A 43 -6.01 -10.30 6.08
C HIS A 43 -7.17 -10.93 5.34
N THR A 44 -7.51 -10.41 4.17
CA THR A 44 -8.64 -10.93 3.37
C THR A 44 -8.25 -12.10 2.48
N GLU A 45 -6.95 -12.39 2.33
CA GLU A 45 -6.38 -13.32 1.34
C GLU A 45 -6.81 -13.02 -0.12
N GLU A 46 -7.44 -11.87 -0.34
CA GLU A 46 -7.90 -11.45 -1.66
C GLU A 46 -6.70 -11.10 -2.52
N ARG A 47 -6.55 -11.86 -3.60
CA ARG A 47 -5.49 -11.68 -4.59
C ARG A 47 -6.14 -11.31 -5.93
N PRO A 48 -6.55 -10.04 -6.10
CA PRO A 48 -7.33 -9.63 -7.27
C PRO A 48 -6.53 -9.69 -8.58
N TYR A 49 -5.21 -9.84 -8.51
CA TYR A 49 -4.35 -9.92 -9.67
C TYR A 49 -3.96 -11.37 -9.93
N GLU A 50 -4.64 -12.05 -10.85
CA GLU A 50 -4.29 -13.40 -11.28
C GLU A 50 -3.45 -13.37 -12.55
N CYS A 51 -2.35 -14.13 -12.57
CA CYS A 51 -1.58 -14.35 -13.78
C CYS A 51 -2.26 -15.43 -14.64
N PRO A 52 -2.72 -15.11 -15.86
CA PRO A 52 -3.41 -16.08 -16.70
C PRO A 52 -2.49 -17.21 -17.22
N GLU A 53 -1.17 -17.01 -17.23
CA GLU A 53 -0.23 -18.03 -17.73
C GLU A 53 0.14 -19.08 -16.68
N CYS A 54 0.25 -18.70 -15.41
CA CYS A 54 0.67 -19.62 -14.33
C CYS A 54 -0.39 -19.82 -13.23
N GLY A 55 -1.53 -19.14 -13.29
CA GLY A 55 -2.62 -19.24 -12.30
C GLY A 55 -2.26 -18.68 -10.91
N LYS A 56 -1.12 -17.99 -10.77
CA LYS A 56 -0.71 -17.41 -9.49
C LYS A 56 -1.43 -16.08 -9.26
N SER A 57 -1.97 -15.92 -8.05
CA SER A 57 -2.68 -14.70 -7.67
C SER A 57 -1.83 -13.83 -6.72
N PHE A 58 -1.88 -12.51 -6.90
CA PHE A 58 -1.06 -11.50 -6.21
C PHE A 58 -1.94 -10.39 -5.60
N THR A 59 -1.41 -9.75 -4.56
CA THR A 59 -2.08 -8.66 -3.82
C THR A 59 -1.76 -7.27 -4.37
N GLN A 60 -0.74 -7.16 -5.21
CA GLN A 60 -0.35 -5.93 -5.90
C GLN A 60 -0.31 -6.20 -7.40
N SER A 61 -0.62 -5.19 -8.22
CA SER A 61 -0.38 -5.25 -9.65
C SER A 61 1.13 -5.46 -9.85
N ALA A 62 1.54 -6.70 -10.08
CA ALA A 62 2.90 -7.04 -10.44
C ALA A 62 3.18 -6.47 -11.84
N LEU A 63 3.42 -5.16 -11.90
CA LEU A 63 4.00 -4.54 -13.09
C LEU A 63 5.42 -5.09 -13.16
N THR A 64 5.65 -6.03 -14.08
CA THR A 64 6.95 -6.47 -14.62
C THR A 64 7.77 -7.57 -13.92
N SER A 65 7.32 -8.24 -12.86
CA SER A 65 8.04 -9.43 -12.35
C SER A 65 7.10 -10.43 -11.68
N HIS A 66 6.60 -11.37 -12.47
CA HIS A 66 6.15 -12.68 -11.98
C HIS A 66 7.30 -13.68 -12.18
#